data_AF-X1FVN0-F1
#
_entry.id   AF-X1FVN0-F1
#
_cell.length_a   1.000
_cell.length_b   1.000
_cell.length_c   1.000
_cell.angle_alpha   90.00
_cell.angle_beta   90.00
_cell.angle_gamma   90.00
#
_symmetry.space_group_name_H-M   'P 1'
#
loop_
_entity.id
_entity.type
_entity.pdbx_description
1 polymer ?
#
loop_
_entity_poly.entity_id
_entity_poly.type
_entity_poly.pdbx_seq_one_letter_code
_entity_poly.pdbx_strand_id
1 'polypeptide(L)'
;YHFQSENIQDLLDLQYELLKYRLCDELVILNNMNLACLLKHDQQEISELVRNLDKWNLIFVISGRGPLAKDKISYLEGDIDDIRAELGLKFSEPKVEISHKQILQFFRESSVKPWRIRLKGAYQDILFLTSFEKIPKFISLMEANYKKDFGIYIQPINQGTSYHFEFDLYYDPEDIDNINVIKEKILGVGIQLMDNGAFFDQ
;
A
#
# COMPACT_ATOMS: atom_id res chain seq x y z
N TYR A 1 10.45 -7.20 4.52
CA TYR A 1 10.06 -6.77 5.87
C TYR A 1 8.68 -6.16 5.81
N HIS A 2 7.94 -6.24 6.91
CA HIS A 2 6.56 -5.78 7.01
C HIS A 2 6.33 -5.15 8.39
N PHE A 3 5.80 -3.93 8.39
CA PHE A 3 5.28 -3.26 9.58
C PHE A 3 3.84 -2.85 9.34
N GLN A 4 3.03 -2.83 10.41
CA GLN A 4 1.61 -2.49 10.33
C GLN A 4 1.23 -1.49 11.43
N SER A 5 0.26 -0.64 11.13
CA SER A 5 -0.31 0.33 12.07
C SER A 5 -1.76 0.67 11.70
N GLU A 6 -2.54 1.07 12.69
CA GLU A 6 -3.88 1.67 12.48
C GLU A 6 -3.78 3.13 12.01
N ASN A 7 -2.64 3.78 12.24
CA ASN A 7 -2.37 5.16 11.82
C ASN A 7 -1.42 5.17 10.61
N ILE A 8 -1.87 5.76 9.50
CA ILE A 8 -1.05 5.90 8.29
C ILE A 8 0.18 6.77 8.52
N GLN A 9 0.08 7.78 9.41
CA GLN A 9 1.18 8.72 9.63
C GLN A 9 2.42 8.02 10.17
N ASP A 10 2.25 7.04 11.05
CA ASP A 10 3.34 6.23 11.61
C ASP A 10 4.19 5.56 10.51
N LEU A 11 3.52 5.05 9.47
CA LEU A 11 4.19 4.37 8.35
C LEU A 11 4.75 5.36 7.33
N LEU A 12 4.08 6.49 7.13
CA LEU A 12 4.56 7.58 6.29
C LEU A 12 5.84 8.21 6.84
N ASP A 13 5.89 8.49 8.14
CA ASP A 13 7.06 9.07 8.81
C ASP A 13 8.27 8.13 8.72
N LEU A 14 8.05 6.83 8.97
CA LEU A 14 9.11 5.83 8.77
C LEU A 14 9.54 5.78 7.30
N GLN A 15 8.60 5.68 6.36
CA GLN A 15 8.89 5.63 4.93
C GLN A 15 9.73 6.83 4.47
N TYR A 16 9.44 8.03 4.99
CA TYR A 16 10.20 9.24 4.71
C TYR A 16 11.66 9.12 5.15
N GLU A 17 11.93 8.67 6.38
CA GLU A 17 13.30 8.49 6.88
C GLU A 17 14.04 7.37 6.12
N LEU A 18 13.36 6.27 5.79
CA LEU A 18 13.95 5.19 4.97
C LEU A 18 14.39 5.68 3.58
N LEU A 19 13.61 6.57 2.96
CA LEU A 19 13.96 7.20 1.67
C LEU A 19 15.14 8.16 1.82
N LYS A 20 15.11 9.01 2.86
CA LYS A 20 16.14 10.01 3.13
C LYS A 20 17.53 9.39 3.27
N TYR A 21 17.63 8.23 3.94
CA TYR A 21 18.89 7.50 4.09
C TYR A 21 19.13 6.40 3.04
N ARG A 22 18.18 6.21 2.10
CA ARG A 22 18.26 5.22 1.01
C ARG A 22 18.53 3.79 1.47
N LEU A 23 17.79 3.36 2.50
CA LEU A 23 18.04 2.08 3.16
C LEU A 23 17.41 0.89 2.42
N CYS A 24 16.42 1.13 1.56
CA CYS A 24 15.60 0.08 0.94
C CYS A 24 15.67 0.09 -0.59
N ASP A 25 15.54 -1.09 -1.19
CA ASP A 25 15.44 -1.29 -2.64
C ASP A 25 13.99 -1.18 -3.13
N GLU A 26 13.05 -1.74 -2.36
CA GLU A 26 11.60 -1.64 -2.60
C GLU A 26 10.94 -1.07 -1.36
N LEU A 27 9.93 -0.21 -1.55
CA LEU A 27 9.29 0.51 -0.45
C LEU A 27 7.88 0.94 -0.85
N VAL A 28 6.85 0.34 -0.25
CA VAL A 28 5.44 0.58 -0.59
C VAL A 28 4.56 0.49 0.65
N ILE A 29 3.45 1.23 0.67
CA ILE A 29 2.40 1.08 1.68
C ILE A 29 1.13 0.61 1.00
N LEU A 30 0.49 -0.41 1.57
CA LEU A 30 -0.84 -0.86 1.17
C LEU A 30 -1.79 -0.82 2.37
N ASN A 31 -3.07 -0.63 2.13
CA ASN A 31 -4.05 -0.96 3.16
C ASN A 31 -4.22 -2.49 3.27
N ASN A 32 -4.83 -2.94 4.37
CA ASN A 32 -5.10 -4.36 4.64
C ASN A 32 -5.83 -5.07 3.48
N MET A 33 -6.77 -4.40 2.82
CA MET A 33 -7.50 -4.94 1.67
C MET A 33 -6.57 -5.27 0.51
N ASN A 34 -5.76 -4.30 0.08
CA ASN A 34 -4.82 -4.50 -1.02
C ASN A 34 -3.76 -5.54 -0.67
N LEU A 35 -3.22 -5.49 0.55
CA LEU A 35 -2.24 -6.48 0.99
C LEU A 35 -2.84 -7.89 0.99
N ALA A 36 -4.08 -8.06 1.44
CA ALA A 36 -4.73 -9.35 1.43
C ALA A 36 -4.99 -9.86 0.01
N CYS A 37 -5.46 -9.02 -0.90
CA CYS A 37 -5.64 -9.37 -2.32
C CYS A 37 -4.32 -9.76 -3.00
N LEU A 38 -3.22 -9.12 -2.61
CA LEU A 38 -1.88 -9.39 -3.11
C LEU A 38 -1.39 -10.78 -2.65
N LEU A 39 -1.60 -11.14 -1.38
CA LEU A 39 -1.07 -12.35 -0.77
C LEU A 39 -1.93 -13.61 -0.91
N LYS A 40 -3.25 -13.46 -1.12
CA LYS A 40 -4.21 -14.56 -1.14
C LYS A 40 -4.83 -14.77 -2.52
N HIS A 41 -5.45 -15.93 -2.71
CA HIS A 41 -5.91 -16.38 -4.02
C HIS A 41 -7.44 -16.53 -4.15
N ASP A 42 -8.16 -16.61 -3.04
CA ASP A 42 -9.62 -16.64 -3.02
C ASP A 42 -10.22 -15.63 -2.03
N GLN A 43 -11.50 -15.34 -2.22
CA GLN A 43 -12.22 -14.30 -1.46
C GLN A 43 -12.33 -14.62 0.03
N GLN A 44 -12.40 -15.89 0.42
CA GLN A 44 -12.52 -16.29 1.83
C GLN A 44 -11.21 -16.02 2.56
N GLU A 45 -10.08 -16.47 2.00
CA GLU A 45 -8.75 -16.20 2.55
C GLU A 45 -8.44 -14.71 2.60
N ILE A 46 -8.83 -13.94 1.56
CA ILE A 46 -8.66 -12.49 1.56
C ILE A 46 -9.44 -11.87 2.72
N SER A 47 -10.72 -12.22 2.87
CA SER A 47 -11.58 -11.67 3.92
C SER A 47 -11.10 -12.03 5.33
N GLU A 48 -10.54 -13.22 5.50
CA GLU A 48 -9.94 -13.65 6.77
C GLU A 48 -8.67 -12.86 7.08
N LEU A 49 -7.79 -12.67 6.10
CA LEU A 49 -6.57 -11.91 6.30
C LEU A 49 -6.85 -10.43 6.59
N VAL A 50 -7.80 -9.80 5.89
CA VAL A 50 -8.20 -8.40 6.14
C VAL A 50 -8.57 -8.16 7.61
N ARG A 51 -9.27 -9.11 8.26
CA ARG A 51 -9.69 -9.00 9.68
C ARG A 51 -8.54 -9.13 10.66
N ASN A 52 -7.42 -9.71 10.23
CA ASN A 52 -6.27 -9.99 11.06
C ASN A 52 -5.11 -9.00 10.87
N LEU A 53 -5.20 -8.12 9.87
CA LEU A 53 -4.23 -7.06 9.63
C LEU A 53 -4.71 -5.74 10.22
N ASP A 54 -3.78 -4.94 10.71
CA ASP A 54 -4.06 -3.52 10.94
C ASP A 54 -4.32 -2.83 9.60
N LYS A 55 -5.02 -1.70 9.64
CA LYS A 55 -5.47 -0.99 8.43
C LYS A 55 -4.34 -0.69 7.45
N TRP A 56 -3.15 -0.31 7.92
CA TRP A 56 -2.03 0.10 7.08
C TRP A 56 -0.83 -0.80 7.24
N ASN A 57 -0.14 -1.05 6.11
CA ASN A 57 0.95 -2.02 6.04
C ASN A 57 2.08 -1.48 5.16
N LEU A 58 3.25 -1.24 5.76
CA LEU A 58 4.48 -0.86 5.08
C LEU A 58 5.26 -2.12 4.72
N ILE A 59 5.62 -2.24 3.45
CA ILE A 59 6.45 -3.33 2.94
C ILE A 59 7.71 -2.72 2.36
N PHE A 60 8.85 -3.26 2.77
CA PHE A 60 10.13 -2.87 2.21
C PHE A 60 11.09 -4.05 2.06
N VAL A 61 12.03 -3.91 1.14
CA VAL A 61 13.09 -4.87 0.86
C VAL A 61 14.44 -4.20 1.04
N ILE A 62 15.34 -4.87 1.75
CA ILE A 62 16.76 -4.52 1.82
C ILE A 62 17.58 -5.64 1.19
N SER A 63 18.67 -5.30 0.50
CA SER A 63 19.54 -6.29 -0.13
C SER A 63 21.03 -6.11 0.19
N GLY A 64 21.66 -7.24 0.48
CA GLY A 64 23.10 -7.42 0.51
C GLY A 64 23.60 -8.18 -0.72
N ARG A 65 24.82 -7.88 -1.17
CA ARG A 65 25.48 -8.60 -2.29
C ARG A 65 26.92 -8.93 -1.93
N GLY A 66 27.40 -10.08 -2.42
CA GLY A 66 28.79 -10.49 -2.25
C GLY A 66 29.13 -11.01 -0.84
N PRO A 67 30.42 -11.12 -0.50
CA PRO A 67 30.88 -11.74 0.74
C PRO A 67 30.35 -11.08 2.02
N LEU A 68 30.09 -9.77 1.98
CA LEU A 68 29.60 -8.97 3.12
C LEU A 68 28.07 -8.78 3.10
N ALA A 69 27.34 -9.60 2.34
CA ALA A 69 25.89 -9.43 2.19
C ALA A 69 25.15 -9.51 3.54
N LYS A 70 25.53 -10.46 4.39
CA LYS A 70 24.91 -10.63 5.72
C LYS A 70 25.20 -9.45 6.64
N ASP A 71 26.45 -9.01 6.66
CA ASP A 71 26.88 -7.87 7.50
C ASP A 71 26.18 -6.59 7.07
N LYS A 72 26.04 -6.35 5.76
CA LYS A 72 25.29 -5.20 5.23
C LYS A 72 23.82 -5.26 5.64
N ILE A 73 23.18 -6.42 5.53
CA ILE A 73 21.77 -6.57 5.95
C ILE A 73 21.63 -6.28 7.44
N SER A 74 22.49 -6.87 8.28
CA SER A 74 22.46 -6.64 9.73
C SER A 74 22.67 -5.17 10.11
N TYR A 75 23.53 -4.46 9.39
CA TYR A 75 23.73 -3.02 9.58
C TYR A 75 22.48 -2.21 9.20
N LEU A 76 21.88 -2.51 8.05
CA LEU A 76 20.65 -1.85 7.61
C LEU A 76 19.47 -2.12 8.56
N GLU A 77 19.36 -3.35 9.10
CA GLU A 77 18.35 -3.67 10.12
C GLU A 77 18.55 -2.82 11.38
N GLY A 78 19.80 -2.66 11.83
CA GLY A 78 20.15 -1.79 12.96
C GLY A 78 19.75 -0.32 12.73
N ASP A 79 20.13 0.25 11.58
CA ASP A 79 19.76 1.63 11.23
C ASP A 79 18.24 1.84 11.20
N ILE A 80 17.48 0.86 10.70
CA ILE A 80 16.01 0.91 10.66
C ILE A 80 15.41 0.82 12.07
N ASP A 81 15.97 -0.01 12.94
CA ASP A 81 15.55 -0.12 14.34
C ASP A 81 15.82 1.18 15.12
N ASP A 82 16.97 1.80 14.89
CA ASP A 82 17.33 3.09 15.49
C ASP A 82 16.37 4.20 15.02
N ILE A 83 16.12 4.32 13.71
CA ILE A 83 15.13 5.28 13.16
C ILE A 83 13.75 5.07 13.79
N ARG A 84 13.31 3.81 13.91
CA ARG A 84 12.02 3.48 14.52
C ARG A 84 11.96 3.92 15.97
N ALA A 85 13.04 3.71 16.72
CA ALA A 85 13.15 4.12 18.11
C ALA A 85 13.17 5.66 18.27
N GLU A 86 13.89 6.38 17.39
CA GLU A 86 13.95 7.84 17.36
C GLU A 86 12.58 8.47 17.08
N LEU A 87 11.82 7.89 16.14
CA LEU A 87 10.44 8.30 15.85
C LEU A 87 9.43 7.87 16.93
N GLY A 88 9.85 7.06 17.91
CA GLY A 88 8.98 6.55 18.97
C GLY A 88 7.90 5.59 18.49
N LEU A 89 8.10 4.98 17.31
CA LEU A 89 7.09 4.14 16.65
C LEU A 89 7.06 2.74 17.26
N LYS A 90 5.85 2.28 17.59
CA LYS A 90 5.59 0.93 18.09
C LYS A 90 4.55 0.27 17.20
N PHE A 91 5.02 -0.56 16.27
CA PHE A 91 4.13 -1.29 15.37
C PHE A 91 3.50 -2.50 16.06
N SER A 92 2.28 -2.84 15.64
CA SER A 92 1.57 -3.99 16.17
C SER A 92 2.23 -5.28 15.74
N GLU A 93 2.31 -6.23 16.66
CA GLU A 93 2.73 -7.59 16.34
C GLU A 93 1.73 -8.24 15.37
N PRO A 94 2.19 -8.93 14.31
CA PRO A 94 1.31 -9.62 13.37
C PRO A 94 0.44 -10.66 14.07
N LYS A 95 -0.89 -10.51 13.99
CA LYS A 95 -1.82 -11.58 14.43
C LYS A 95 -1.72 -12.80 13.51
N VAL A 96 -1.29 -12.58 12.28
CA VAL A 96 -1.03 -13.59 11.26
C VAL A 96 0.35 -13.32 10.67
N GLU A 97 1.19 -14.35 10.60
CA GLU A 97 2.51 -14.23 9.98
C GLU A 97 2.38 -14.04 8.47
N ILE A 98 2.95 -12.94 7.96
CA ILE A 98 3.12 -12.73 6.52
C ILE A 98 4.50 -13.21 6.13
N SER A 99 4.56 -14.24 5.28
CA SER A 99 5.84 -14.83 4.90
C SER A 99 6.67 -13.86 4.06
N HIS A 100 7.95 -13.69 4.43
CA HIS A 100 8.96 -13.00 3.61
C HIS A 100 9.00 -13.51 2.16
N LYS A 101 8.76 -14.81 1.95
CA LYS A 101 8.73 -15.41 0.62
C LYS A 101 7.57 -14.88 -0.22
N GLN A 102 6.39 -14.70 0.37
CA GLN A 102 5.22 -14.16 -0.32
C GLN A 102 5.42 -12.69 -0.70
N ILE A 103 6.00 -11.90 0.20
CA ILE A 103 6.37 -10.50 -0.08
C ILE A 103 7.39 -10.43 -1.23
N LEU A 104 8.44 -11.25 -1.20
CA LEU A 104 9.46 -11.24 -2.26
C LEU A 104 8.92 -11.72 -3.61
N GLN A 105 7.94 -12.63 -3.61
CA GLN A 105 7.32 -13.09 -4.85
C GLN A 105 6.61 -11.93 -5.57
N PHE A 106 5.92 -11.07 -4.82
CA PHE A 106 5.25 -9.89 -5.38
C PHE A 106 6.20 -8.98 -6.17
N PHE A 107 7.39 -8.68 -5.65
CA PHE A 107 8.34 -7.80 -6.35
C PHE A 107 9.11 -8.49 -7.49
N ARG A 108 9.12 -9.83 -7.54
CA ARG A 108 9.93 -10.59 -8.51
C ARG A 108 9.15 -11.10 -9.71
N GLU A 109 7.88 -11.44 -9.51
CA GLU A 109 7.10 -12.19 -10.48
C GLU A 109 5.86 -11.42 -10.91
N SER A 110 5.69 -11.26 -12.22
CA SER A 110 4.40 -10.82 -12.76
C SER A 110 3.36 -11.91 -12.53
N SER A 111 2.22 -11.53 -11.95
CA SER A 111 1.09 -12.44 -11.77
C SER A 111 0.40 -12.73 -13.12
N VAL A 112 0.11 -14.00 -13.42
CA VAL A 112 -0.63 -14.41 -14.63
C VAL A 112 -1.98 -13.70 -14.75
N LYS A 113 -2.65 -13.48 -13.62
CA LYS A 113 -3.85 -12.64 -13.49
C LYS A 113 -3.58 -11.55 -12.46
N PRO A 114 -4.02 -10.30 -12.70
CA PRO A 114 -3.86 -9.21 -11.74
C PRO A 114 -4.35 -9.62 -10.35
N TRP A 115 -3.57 -9.36 -9.32
CA TRP A 115 -3.95 -9.74 -7.96
C TRP A 115 -5.20 -8.98 -7.47
N ARG A 116 -5.42 -7.76 -7.96
CA ARG A 116 -6.60 -6.92 -7.65
C ARG A 116 -7.93 -7.57 -8.05
N ILE A 117 -7.96 -8.41 -9.10
CA ILE A 117 -9.22 -9.04 -9.51
C ILE A 117 -9.62 -10.23 -8.61
N ARG A 118 -8.77 -10.67 -7.67
CA ARG A 118 -9.02 -11.87 -6.87
C ARG A 118 -10.13 -11.71 -5.84
N LEU A 119 -10.47 -10.47 -5.43
CA LEU A 119 -11.50 -10.23 -4.42
C LEU A 119 -12.92 -10.38 -4.98
N LYS A 120 -13.22 -9.76 -6.13
CA LYS A 120 -14.56 -9.74 -6.72
C LYS A 120 -14.63 -10.05 -8.22
N GLY A 121 -13.51 -10.35 -8.86
CA GLY A 121 -13.44 -10.60 -10.31
C GLY A 121 -13.11 -9.37 -11.15
N ALA A 122 -13.41 -8.16 -10.68
CA ALA A 122 -13.03 -6.91 -11.33
C ALA A 122 -12.71 -5.78 -10.34
N TYR A 123 -12.01 -4.76 -10.83
CA TYR A 123 -11.71 -3.54 -10.09
C TYR A 123 -11.64 -2.36 -11.06
N GLN A 124 -11.82 -1.16 -10.52
CA GLN A 124 -11.53 0.08 -11.20
C GLN A 124 -10.64 0.92 -10.29
N ASP A 125 -9.53 1.38 -10.83
CA ASP A 125 -8.57 2.21 -10.11
C ASP A 125 -8.82 3.71 -10.32
N ILE A 126 -8.36 4.50 -9.35
CA ILE A 126 -8.13 5.93 -9.47
C ILE A 126 -6.66 6.16 -9.15
N LEU A 127 -5.86 6.37 -10.19
CA LEU A 127 -4.41 6.53 -10.10
C LEU A 127 -4.01 7.99 -10.35
N PHE A 128 -3.16 8.52 -9.47
CA PHE A 128 -2.63 9.88 -9.60
C PHE A 128 -1.29 10.03 -8.85
N LEU A 129 -0.55 11.08 -9.18
CA LEU A 129 0.63 11.51 -8.43
C LEU A 129 0.25 12.56 -7.38
N THR A 130 0.94 12.51 -6.24
CA THR A 130 0.77 13.50 -5.18
C THR A 130 2.08 13.78 -4.42
N SER A 131 2.02 14.67 -3.43
CA SER A 131 3.09 14.90 -2.45
C SER A 131 2.74 14.24 -1.11
N PHE A 132 3.76 14.00 -0.31
CA PHE A 132 3.65 13.38 1.02
C PHE A 132 2.53 13.99 1.88
N GLU A 133 2.48 15.32 1.96
CA GLU A 133 1.62 16.08 2.86
C GLU A 133 0.13 15.95 2.50
N LYS A 134 -0.19 15.56 1.27
CA LYS A 134 -1.56 15.44 0.78
C LYS A 134 -2.13 14.04 0.94
N ILE A 135 -1.30 13.03 1.21
CA ILE A 135 -1.74 11.63 1.30
C ILE A 135 -2.89 11.46 2.33
N PRO A 136 -2.77 11.92 3.59
CA PRO A 136 -3.86 11.77 4.56
C PRO A 136 -5.16 12.45 4.11
N LYS A 137 -5.06 13.62 3.47
CA LYS A 137 -6.21 14.37 2.97
C LYS A 137 -6.97 13.59 1.89
N PHE A 138 -6.26 12.95 0.96
CA PHE A 138 -6.91 12.14 -0.08
C PHE A 138 -7.55 10.87 0.45
N ILE A 139 -6.94 10.23 1.44
CA ILE A 139 -7.56 9.11 2.15
C ILE A 139 -8.90 9.55 2.74
N SER A 140 -8.91 10.64 3.51
CA SER A 140 -10.15 11.17 4.12
C SER A 140 -11.20 11.58 3.08
N LEU A 141 -10.78 12.15 1.95
CA LEU A 141 -11.69 12.52 0.86
C LEU A 141 -12.37 11.28 0.26
N MET A 142 -11.61 10.20 0.03
CA MET A 142 -12.15 8.95 -0.47
C MET A 142 -13.14 8.32 0.52
N GLU A 143 -12.79 8.24 1.81
CA GLU A 143 -13.66 7.71 2.88
C GLU A 143 -14.96 8.51 3.07
N ALA A 144 -14.90 9.83 2.83
CA ALA A 144 -16.08 10.68 2.87
C ALA A 144 -17.06 10.36 1.73
N ASN A 145 -16.56 10.10 0.53
CA ASN A 145 -17.35 9.94 -0.69
C ASN A 145 -17.71 8.48 -1.04
N TYR A 146 -16.93 7.51 -0.56
CA TYR A 146 -17.10 6.08 -0.87
C TYR A 146 -17.23 5.26 0.43
N LYS A 147 -18.43 4.73 0.68
CA LYS A 147 -18.79 4.03 1.93
C LYS A 147 -18.54 2.52 1.90
N LYS A 148 -18.19 1.96 0.74
CA LYS A 148 -17.78 0.56 0.62
C LYS A 148 -16.28 0.47 0.88
N ASP A 149 -15.79 -0.72 1.23
CA ASP A 149 -14.36 -0.95 1.32
C ASP A 149 -13.69 -0.76 -0.05
N PHE A 150 -12.47 -0.23 -0.03
CA PHE A 150 -11.63 0.00 -1.18
C PHE A 150 -10.17 -0.31 -0.84
N GLY A 151 -9.38 -0.60 -1.87
CA GLY A 151 -7.95 -0.79 -1.75
C GLY A 151 -7.19 0.52 -1.84
N ILE A 152 -6.00 0.57 -1.22
CA ILE A 152 -5.07 1.69 -1.29
C ILE A 152 -3.66 1.17 -1.58
N TYR A 153 -2.97 1.79 -2.52
CA TYR A 153 -1.57 1.55 -2.83
C TYR A 153 -0.81 2.89 -2.88
N ILE A 154 0.29 3.00 -2.14
CA ILE A 154 1.12 4.20 -2.04
C ILE A 154 2.58 3.80 -2.27
N GLN A 155 3.21 4.40 -3.27
CA GLN A 155 4.61 4.17 -3.57
C GLN A 155 5.34 5.50 -3.80
N PRO A 156 6.40 5.80 -3.03
CA PRO A 156 7.25 6.94 -3.28
C PRO A 156 7.95 6.77 -4.62
N ILE A 157 8.00 7.85 -5.39
CA ILE A 157 8.75 7.97 -6.63
C ILE A 157 9.70 9.17 -6.52
N ASN A 158 10.70 9.24 -7.40
CA ASN A 158 11.68 10.34 -7.41
C ASN A 158 12.28 10.65 -6.02
N GLN A 159 12.66 9.61 -5.27
CA GLN A 159 13.21 9.75 -3.91
C GLN A 159 12.27 10.46 -2.92
N GLY A 160 10.96 10.25 -3.05
CA GLY A 160 9.95 10.77 -2.13
C GLY A 160 9.50 12.20 -2.41
N THR A 161 9.95 12.83 -3.50
CA THR A 161 9.41 14.15 -3.89
C THR A 161 7.98 14.05 -4.41
N SER A 162 7.61 12.88 -4.94
CA SER A 162 6.27 12.58 -5.40
C SER A 162 5.88 11.16 -5.01
N TYR A 163 4.59 10.89 -5.01
CA TYR A 163 4.02 9.60 -4.65
C TYR A 163 3.05 9.15 -5.71
N HIS A 164 3.24 7.92 -6.18
CA HIS A 164 2.23 7.17 -6.90
C HIS A 164 1.18 6.72 -5.91
N PHE A 165 -0.07 7.12 -6.12
CA PHE A 165 -1.17 6.81 -5.22
C PHE A 165 -2.35 6.27 -6.03
N GLU A 166 -2.85 5.10 -5.63
CA GLU A 166 -4.02 4.46 -6.20
C GLU A 166 -5.09 4.18 -5.15
N PHE A 167 -6.35 4.37 -5.54
CA PHE A 167 -7.51 3.76 -4.91
C PHE A 167 -8.06 2.63 -5.79
N ASP A 168 -8.32 1.45 -5.22
CA ASP A 168 -8.86 0.29 -5.94
C ASP A 168 -10.32 0.01 -5.53
N LEU A 169 -11.26 0.19 -6.45
CA LEU A 169 -12.69 -0.06 -6.21
C LEU A 169 -13.09 -1.41 -6.78
N TYR A 170 -13.30 -2.40 -5.90
CA TYR A 170 -13.63 -3.77 -6.29
C TYR A 170 -15.12 -4.01 -6.55
N TYR A 171 -15.42 -4.71 -7.63
CA TYR A 171 -16.80 -5.07 -8.01
C TYR A 171 -16.90 -6.42 -8.70
N ASP A 172 -18.11 -6.99 -8.62
CA ASP A 172 -18.49 -8.16 -9.39
C ASP A 172 -18.78 -7.72 -10.84
N PRO A 173 -18.07 -8.26 -11.85
CA PRO A 173 -18.30 -7.89 -13.25
C PRO A 173 -19.69 -8.30 -13.77
N GLU A 174 -20.42 -9.17 -13.08
CA GLU A 174 -21.78 -9.58 -13.44
C GLU A 174 -22.85 -8.63 -12.85
N ASP A 175 -22.48 -7.75 -11.91
CA ASP A 175 -23.36 -6.77 -11.25
C ASP A 175 -23.36 -5.44 -12.01
N ILE A 176 -24.14 -5.38 -13.10
CA ILE A 176 -24.21 -4.24 -14.02
C ILE A 176 -24.63 -2.94 -13.31
N ASP A 177 -25.55 -3.02 -12.34
CA ASP A 177 -26.04 -1.85 -11.61
C ASP A 177 -24.92 -1.24 -10.76
N ASN A 178 -24.15 -2.07 -10.06
CA ASN A 178 -23.01 -1.60 -9.27
C ASN A 178 -21.88 -1.02 -10.13
N ILE A 179 -21.67 -1.52 -11.36
CA ILE A 179 -20.69 -0.96 -12.29
C ILE A 179 -21.00 0.50 -12.63
N ASN A 180 -22.26 0.83 -12.93
CA ASN A 180 -22.66 2.20 -13.26
C ASN A 180 -22.46 3.14 -12.06
N VAL A 181 -22.83 2.68 -10.86
CA VAL A 181 -22.61 3.43 -9.61
C VAL A 181 -21.13 3.72 -9.37
N ILE A 182 -20.25 2.74 -9.61
CA ILE A 182 -18.80 2.90 -9.44
C ILE A 182 -18.24 3.93 -10.43
N LYS A 183 -18.67 3.88 -11.70
CA LYS A 183 -18.24 4.86 -12.71
C LYS A 183 -18.62 6.29 -12.33
N GLU A 184 -19.86 6.52 -11.92
CA GLU A 184 -20.33 7.85 -11.49
C GLU A 184 -19.56 8.34 -10.24
N LYS A 185 -19.35 7.45 -9.27
CA LYS A 185 -18.58 7.75 -8.05
C LYS A 185 -17.15 8.15 -8.37
N ILE A 186 -16.47 7.42 -9.25
CA ILE A 186 -15.08 7.70 -9.63
C ILE A 186 -14.97 9.06 -10.31
N LEU A 187 -15.91 9.38 -11.20
CA LEU A 187 -15.88 10.64 -11.92
C LEU A 187 -16.05 11.83 -10.94
N GLY A 188 -16.98 11.71 -9.99
CA GLY A 188 -17.16 12.71 -8.93
C GLY A 188 -15.97 12.83 -7.97
N VAL A 189 -15.40 11.71 -7.53
CA VAL A 189 -14.23 11.70 -6.64
C VAL A 189 -12.97 12.21 -7.36
N GLY A 190 -12.78 11.82 -8.62
CA GLY A 190 -11.65 12.26 -9.44
C GLY A 190 -11.60 13.78 -9.60
N ILE A 191 -12.75 14.43 -9.83
CA ILE A 191 -12.85 15.90 -9.86
C ILE A 191 -12.42 16.49 -8.52
N GLN A 192 -12.93 15.99 -7.40
CA GLN A 192 -12.56 16.48 -6.08
C GLN A 192 -11.05 16.26 -5.79
N LEU A 193 -10.47 15.14 -6.21
CA LEU A 193 -9.04 14.88 -6.08
C LEU A 193 -8.23 15.90 -6.88
N MET A 194 -8.61 16.16 -8.14
CA MET A 194 -7.98 17.18 -8.99
C MET A 194 -8.04 18.58 -8.35
N ASP A 195 -9.21 18.98 -7.85
CA ASP A 195 -9.40 20.27 -7.18
C ASP A 195 -8.53 20.42 -5.91
N ASN A 196 -8.14 19.30 -5.32
CA ASN A 196 -7.23 19.25 -4.16
C ASN A 196 -5.75 18.99 -4.55
N GLY A 197 -5.46 19.05 -5.86
CA GLY A 197 -4.13 19.02 -6.45
C GLY A 197 -3.54 17.61 -6.54
N ALA A 198 -4.36 16.60 -6.83
CA ALA A 198 -3.92 15.33 -7.39
C ALA A 198 -3.54 15.55 -8.86
N PHE A 199 -2.41 14.99 -9.28
CA PHE A 199 -1.94 15.08 -10.65
C PHE A 199 -2.24 13.78 -11.39
N PHE A 200 -3.14 13.84 -12.36
CA PHE A 200 -3.45 12.70 -13.23
C PHE A 200 -2.57 12.78 -14.48
N ASP A 201 -1.74 11.77 -14.69
CA ASP A 201 -0.93 11.62 -15.90
C ASP A 201 -1.73 10.75 -16.89
N GLN A 202 -2.38 11.39 -17.86
CA GLN A 202 -3.05 10.74 -18.99
C GLN A 202 -2.67 11.45 -20.29
#